data_AF-A0A7W4KCP7-F1
#
_entry.id   AF-A0A7W4KCP7-F1
#
_cell.length_a   1.000
_cell.length_b   1.000
_cell.length_c   1.000
_cell.angle_alpha   90.00
_cell.angle_beta   90.00
_cell.angle_gamma   90.00
#
_symmetry.space_group_name_H-M   'P 1'
#
loop_
_entity.id
_entity.type
_entity.pdbx_description
1 polymer ?
#
loop_
_entity_poly.entity_id
_entity_poly.type
_entity_poly.pdbx_seq_one_letter_code
_entity_poly.pdbx_strand_id
1 'polypeptide(L)'
;MARRILLQPGQIWTPQDPSLPARRVRDLPRGRLSYTEISPSCPAGSTPTGQAGHLVTPRLFREWIRAYGATLAGNDGEKASPSAELAKKIVTLRSACGMSQSGLATALGLSRSAVAALETGRSSARIHIPRLAELFHVPVELFLSGMTEQTFPMDLSMDEHDLIDLYRRLPVALKISVQKYVERQTRQAEEAD
;
A
#
# COMPACT_ATOMS: atom_id res chain seq x y z
N MET A 1 12.46 26.66 13.52
CA MET A 1 12.63 26.02 12.20
C MET A 1 11.26 25.86 11.55
N ALA A 2 11.00 26.50 10.40
CA ALA A 2 9.69 26.47 9.77
C ALA A 2 9.40 25.07 9.21
N ARG A 3 8.37 24.38 9.73
CA ARG A 3 7.89 23.10 9.19
C ARG A 3 7.54 23.30 7.71
N ARG A 4 8.26 22.63 6.81
CA ARG A 4 8.02 22.71 5.36
C ARG A 4 6.74 21.95 5.05
N ILE A 5 5.66 22.66 4.78
CA ILE A 5 4.37 22.07 4.41
C ILE A 5 4.50 21.46 3.01
N LEU A 6 4.52 20.12 2.95
CA LEU A 6 4.47 19.33 1.73
C LEU A 6 3.01 19.21 1.27
N LEU A 7 2.74 19.73 0.08
CA LEU A 7 1.40 19.70 -0.54
C LEU A 7 1.38 18.54 -1.55
N GLN A 8 0.51 17.57 -1.31
CA GLN A 8 0.34 16.39 -2.16
C GLN A 8 -1.09 16.32 -2.69
N PRO A 9 -1.32 15.78 -3.90
CA PRO A 9 -2.66 15.49 -4.38
C PRO A 9 -3.42 14.58 -3.40
N GLY A 10 -4.71 14.83 -3.22
CA GLY A 10 -5.57 14.09 -2.30
C GLY A 10 -5.70 14.69 -0.89
N GLN A 11 -4.78 15.56 -0.47
CA GLN A 11 -4.80 16.18 0.87
C GLN A 11 -6.03 17.09 1.07
N ILE A 12 -6.70 16.97 2.22
CA ILE A 12 -7.81 17.84 2.63
C ILE A 12 -7.34 18.73 3.77
N TRP A 13 -7.36 20.04 3.58
CA TRP A 13 -6.98 21.02 4.59
C TRP A 13 -8.23 21.69 5.15
N THR A 14 -8.45 21.55 6.45
CA THR A 14 -9.60 22.14 7.15
C THR A 14 -9.12 23.34 7.97
N PRO A 15 -9.69 24.53 7.74
CA PRO A 15 -9.37 25.73 8.51
C PRO A 15 -9.76 25.55 9.98
N GLN A 16 -9.09 26.27 10.88
CA GLN A 16 -9.46 26.26 12.31
C GLN A 16 -10.84 26.88 12.56
N ASP A 17 -11.24 27.83 11.70
CA ASP A 17 -12.56 28.44 11.71
C ASP A 17 -13.55 27.56 10.90
N PRO A 18 -14.59 26.99 11.55
CA PRO A 18 -15.56 26.12 10.88
C PRO A 18 -16.48 26.86 9.89
N SER A 19 -16.46 28.19 9.87
CA SER A 19 -17.21 28.99 8.89
C SER A 19 -16.57 28.99 7.50
N LEU A 20 -15.28 28.62 7.41
CA LEU A 20 -14.52 28.60 6.16
C LEU A 20 -14.57 27.22 5.50
N PRO A 21 -14.65 27.14 4.15
CA PRO A 21 -14.68 25.86 3.46
C PRO A 21 -13.34 25.13 3.55
N ALA A 22 -13.40 23.81 3.74
CA ALA A 22 -12.21 22.96 3.66
C ALA A 22 -11.72 22.88 2.20
N ARG A 23 -10.41 22.70 1.99
CA ARG A 23 -9.81 22.68 0.65
C ARG A 23 -9.16 21.35 0.37
N ARG A 24 -9.59 20.67 -0.69
CA ARG A 24 -8.97 19.42 -1.16
C ARG A 24 -8.04 19.70 -2.33
N VAL A 25 -6.77 19.33 -2.20
CA VAL A 25 -5.79 19.38 -3.28
C VAL A 25 -6.14 18.29 -4.30
N ARG A 26 -6.45 18.67 -5.54
CA ARG A 26 -6.76 17.72 -6.62
C ARG A 26 -5.51 17.28 -7.37
N ASP A 27 -4.67 18.23 -7.78
CA ASP A 27 -3.52 17.96 -8.64
C ASP A 27 -2.48 19.10 -8.53
N LEU A 28 -1.24 18.82 -8.94
CA LEU A 28 -0.15 19.79 -9.02
C LEU A 28 0.41 19.92 -10.46
N PRO A 29 -0.38 20.39 -11.44
CA PRO A 29 0.11 20.53 -12.81
C PRO A 29 1.14 21.66 -12.92
N ARG A 30 2.34 21.34 -13.43
CA ARG A 30 3.40 22.31 -13.81
C ARG A 30 3.72 23.35 -12.73
N GLY A 31 3.82 22.93 -11.47
CA GLY A 31 4.18 23.81 -10.36
C GLY A 31 3.07 24.75 -9.87
N ARG A 32 1.84 24.57 -10.37
CA ARG A 32 0.61 25.17 -9.82
C ARG A 32 -0.17 24.13 -9.04
N LEU A 33 -0.96 24.56 -8.07
CA LEU A 33 -1.79 23.70 -7.22
C LEU A 33 -3.26 23.91 -7.58
N SER A 34 -3.93 22.83 -7.94
CA SER A 34 -5.38 22.80 -8.16
C SER A 34 -6.09 22.31 -6.90
N TYR A 35 -7.07 23.04 -6.39
CA TYR A 35 -7.89 22.60 -5.26
C TYR A 35 -9.40 22.79 -5.51
N THR A 36 -10.21 22.05 -4.76
CA THR A 36 -11.67 22.24 -4.69
C THR A 36 -12.10 22.55 -3.27
N GLU A 37 -13.04 23.47 -3.12
CA GLU A 37 -13.62 23.83 -1.84
C GLU A 37 -14.75 22.87 -1.47
N ILE A 38 -14.72 22.38 -0.24
CA ILE A 38 -15.71 21.52 0.37
C ILE A 38 -16.47 22.41 1.36
N SER A 39 -17.63 22.92 0.93
CA SER A 39 -18.49 23.71 1.80
C SER A 39 -19.06 22.83 2.92
N PRO A 40 -19.08 23.30 4.18
CA PRO A 40 -19.60 22.54 5.32
C PRO A 40 -21.14 22.38 5.30
N SER A 41 -21.85 23.13 4.46
CA SER A 41 -23.32 23.13 4.38
C SER A 41 -23.81 22.65 3.01
N CYS A 42 -23.75 21.35 2.74
CA CYS A 42 -24.55 20.74 1.68
C CYS A 42 -25.03 19.35 2.13
N PRO A 43 -26.34 19.16 2.38
CA PRO A 43 -26.89 17.87 2.74
C PRO A 43 -26.78 16.90 1.57
N ALA A 44 -26.53 15.63 1.90
CA ALA A 44 -26.43 14.52 0.97
C ALA A 44 -27.68 14.43 0.07
N GLY A 45 -27.61 14.93 -1.16
CA GLY A 45 -28.72 14.82 -2.11
C GLY A 45 -28.77 15.85 -3.24
N SER A 46 -28.00 16.94 -3.20
CA SER A 46 -27.93 17.89 -4.32
C SER A 46 -26.69 17.65 -5.16
N THR A 47 -26.90 17.38 -6.45
CA THR A 47 -25.84 17.25 -7.45
C THR A 47 -25.07 18.58 -7.51
N PRO A 48 -23.75 18.63 -7.21
CA PRO A 48 -23.02 19.88 -7.26
C PRO A 48 -22.70 20.19 -8.73
N THR A 49 -23.58 20.97 -9.35
CA THR A 49 -23.29 21.69 -10.59
C THR A 49 -22.07 22.59 -10.35
N GLY A 50 -20.93 22.20 -10.91
CA GLY A 50 -19.76 23.07 -11.06
C GLY A 50 -18.97 23.41 -9.79
N GLN A 51 -18.32 22.43 -9.15
CA GLN A 51 -17.19 22.76 -8.27
C GLN A 51 -16.02 23.29 -9.13
N ALA A 52 -15.90 24.61 -9.24
CA ALA A 52 -14.79 25.27 -9.93
C ALA A 52 -13.45 24.85 -9.29
N GLY A 53 -12.63 24.14 -10.05
CA GLY A 53 -11.25 23.85 -9.65
C GLY A 53 -10.46 25.16 -9.61
N HIS A 54 -10.00 25.56 -8.42
CA HIS A 54 -9.21 26.76 -8.24
C HIS A 54 -7.74 26.42 -8.49
N LEU A 55 -7.12 27.09 -9.45
CA LEU A 55 -5.70 26.92 -9.76
C LEU A 55 -4.89 28.08 -9.16
N VAL A 56 -4.08 27.79 -8.15
CA VAL A 56 -3.26 28.78 -7.43
C VAL A 56 -1.80 28.39 -7.42
N THR A 57 -0.91 29.32 -7.06
CA THR A 57 0.49 28.96 -6.79
C THR A 57 0.59 28.25 -5.43
N PRO A 58 1.52 27.29 -5.26
CA PRO A 58 1.75 26.63 -3.97
C PRO A 58 2.09 27.60 -2.82
N ARG A 59 2.61 28.80 -3.14
CA ARG A 59 2.89 29.85 -2.17
C ARG A 59 1.60 30.43 -1.59
N LEU A 60 0.63 30.79 -2.44
CA LEU A 60 -0.67 31.32 -2.00
C LEU A 60 -1.44 30.31 -1.15
N PHE A 61 -1.38 29.02 -1.52
CA PHE A 61 -2.01 27.96 -0.73
C PHE A 61 -1.37 27.83 0.66
N ARG A 62 -0.04 27.94 0.77
CA ARG A 62 0.66 27.94 2.06
C ARG A 62 0.38 29.17 2.90
N GLU A 63 0.25 30.34 2.26
CA GLU A 63 -0.15 31.58 2.94
C GLU A 63 -1.56 31.43 3.52
N TRP A 64 -2.50 30.83 2.79
CA TRP A 64 -3.82 30.48 3.32
C TRP A 64 -3.75 29.51 4.51
N ILE A 65 -2.96 28.43 4.43
CA ILE A 65 -2.79 27.50 5.57
C ILE A 65 -2.32 28.23 6.83
N ARG A 66 -1.34 29.13 6.68
CA ARG A 66 -0.79 29.89 7.82
C ARG A 66 -1.76 30.94 8.36
N ALA A 67 -2.47 31.65 7.47
CA ALA A 67 -3.39 32.71 7.86
C ALA A 67 -4.60 32.17 8.63
N TYR A 68 -5.11 30.99 8.24
CA TYR A 68 -6.34 30.41 8.80
C TYR A 68 -6.09 29.21 9.72
N GLY A 69 -4.84 28.98 10.11
CA GLY A 69 -4.45 27.87 10.99
C GLY A 69 -4.91 26.50 10.47
N ALA A 70 -4.97 26.33 9.14
CA ALA A 70 -5.59 25.14 8.56
C ALA A 70 -4.78 23.89 8.91
N THR A 71 -5.49 22.87 9.39
CA THR A 71 -4.91 21.57 9.72
C THR A 71 -5.26 20.58 8.62
N LEU A 72 -4.35 19.65 8.34
CA LEU A 72 -4.59 18.58 7.37
C LEU A 72 -5.62 17.62 7.97
N ALA A 73 -6.89 17.77 7.55
CA ALA A 73 -7.94 16.83 7.88
C ALA A 73 -7.69 15.53 7.14
N GLY A 74 -7.35 14.48 7.89
CA GLY A 74 -7.19 13.15 7.33
C GLY A 74 -5.76 12.71 7.04
N ASN A 75 -4.73 13.23 7.74
CA ASN A 75 -3.52 12.39 7.92
C ASN A 75 -3.72 11.27 8.96
N ASP A 76 -4.88 11.27 9.64
CA ASP A 76 -5.33 10.21 10.55
C ASP A 76 -6.33 9.25 9.87
N GLY A 77 -6.55 9.39 8.56
CA GLY A 77 -7.63 8.70 7.84
C GLY A 77 -7.25 7.48 6.99
N GLU A 78 -5.99 7.27 6.62
CA GLU A 78 -5.69 6.21 5.62
C GLU A 78 -4.33 5.53 5.76
N LYS A 79 -3.69 5.62 6.93
CA LYS A 79 -2.87 4.50 7.38
C LYS A 79 -3.87 3.48 7.87
N ALA A 80 -4.14 2.44 7.08
CA ALA A 80 -4.82 1.28 7.62
C ALA A 80 -4.14 0.95 8.96
N SER A 81 -4.93 0.82 10.03
CA SER A 81 -4.35 0.49 11.33
C SER A 81 -3.41 -0.70 11.14
N PRO A 82 -2.27 -0.80 11.85
CA PRO A 82 -1.33 -1.91 11.65
C PRO A 82 -2.03 -3.27 11.65
N SER A 83 -3.10 -3.40 12.44
CA SER A 83 -4.01 -4.56 12.46
C SER A 83 -4.79 -4.77 11.16
N ALA A 84 -5.31 -3.71 10.52
CA ALA A 84 -6.04 -3.79 9.26
C ALA A 84 -5.12 -4.09 8.05
N GLU A 85 -3.88 -3.59 8.04
CA GLU A 85 -2.92 -3.99 6.99
C GLU A 85 -2.54 -5.46 7.13
N LEU A 86 -2.26 -5.91 8.34
CA LEU A 86 -1.93 -7.30 8.62
C LEU A 86 -3.11 -8.22 8.27
N ALA A 87 -4.34 -7.81 8.60
CA ALA A 87 -5.56 -8.52 8.22
C ALA A 87 -5.67 -8.70 6.69
N LYS A 88 -5.42 -7.64 5.91
CA LYS A 88 -5.37 -7.72 4.44
C LYS A 88 -4.30 -8.70 3.95
N LYS A 89 -3.11 -8.70 4.56
CA LYS A 89 -2.03 -9.64 4.20
C LYS A 89 -2.42 -11.10 4.39
N ILE A 90 -3.07 -11.42 5.52
CA ILE A 90 -3.57 -12.77 5.79
C ILE A 90 -4.57 -13.20 4.70
N VAL A 91 -5.50 -12.31 4.32
CA VAL A 91 -6.48 -12.59 3.26
C VAL A 91 -5.80 -12.83 1.90
N THR A 92 -4.81 -12.00 1.55
CA THR A 92 -4.06 -12.14 0.29
C THR A 92 -3.30 -13.46 0.25
N LEU A 93 -2.54 -13.79 1.29
CA LEU A 93 -1.78 -15.06 1.37
C LEU A 93 -2.70 -16.27 1.32
N ARG A 94 -3.79 -16.25 2.10
CA ARG A 94 -4.81 -17.30 2.07
C ARG A 94 -5.36 -17.52 0.66
N SER A 95 -5.67 -16.44 -0.04
CA SER A 95 -6.25 -16.49 -1.39
C SER A 95 -5.23 -16.97 -2.43
N ALA A 96 -3.97 -16.56 -2.32
CA ALA A 96 -2.87 -17.02 -3.16
C ALA A 96 -2.63 -18.54 -3.02
N CYS A 97 -2.79 -19.08 -1.81
CA CYS A 97 -2.72 -20.52 -1.56
C CYS A 97 -4.03 -21.28 -1.85
N GLY A 98 -5.06 -20.63 -2.38
CA GLY A 98 -6.36 -21.26 -2.70
C GLY A 98 -7.13 -21.76 -1.47
N MET A 99 -6.80 -21.29 -0.27
CA MET A 99 -7.40 -21.79 0.98
C MET A 99 -8.71 -21.05 1.29
N SER A 100 -9.69 -21.76 1.84
CA SER A 100 -10.88 -21.14 2.44
C SER A 100 -10.62 -20.68 3.87
N GLN A 101 -11.46 -19.80 4.44
CA GLN A 101 -11.33 -19.39 5.85
C GLN A 101 -11.37 -20.59 6.81
N SER A 102 -12.17 -21.61 6.52
CA SER A 102 -12.21 -22.86 7.29
C SER A 102 -10.96 -23.70 7.09
N GLY A 103 -10.40 -23.75 5.87
CA GLY A 103 -9.13 -24.44 5.61
C GLY A 103 -7.96 -23.83 6.38
N LEU A 104 -7.85 -22.49 6.38
CA LEU A 104 -6.87 -21.77 7.19
C LEU A 104 -7.08 -22.00 8.69
N ALA A 105 -8.34 -22.02 9.13
CA ALA A 105 -8.69 -22.31 10.52
C ALA A 105 -8.22 -23.70 10.95
N THR A 106 -8.47 -24.74 10.13
CA THR A 106 -8.01 -26.10 10.39
C THR A 106 -6.48 -26.17 10.43
N ALA A 107 -5.78 -25.53 9.48
CA ALA A 107 -4.31 -25.53 9.45
C ALA A 107 -3.67 -24.84 10.67
N LEU A 108 -4.30 -23.79 11.20
CA LEU A 108 -3.82 -23.06 12.38
C LEU A 108 -4.34 -23.64 13.71
N GLY A 109 -5.27 -24.60 13.68
CA GLY A 109 -5.97 -25.09 14.88
C GLY A 109 -6.88 -24.03 15.53
N LEU A 110 -7.42 -23.11 14.73
CA LEU A 110 -8.32 -22.03 15.17
C LEU A 110 -9.75 -22.30 14.74
N SER A 111 -10.69 -21.55 15.32
CA SER A 111 -12.08 -21.54 14.83
C SER A 111 -12.20 -20.66 13.58
N ARG A 112 -13.18 -20.96 12.71
CA ARG A 112 -13.49 -20.12 11.55
C ARG A 112 -13.79 -18.66 11.92
N SER A 113 -14.46 -18.44 13.06
CA SER A 113 -14.76 -17.10 13.57
C SER A 113 -13.53 -16.35 14.04
N ALA A 114 -12.54 -17.05 14.62
CA ALA A 114 -11.25 -16.47 14.97
C ALA A 114 -10.49 -16.00 13.72
N VAL A 115 -10.45 -16.83 12.66
CA VAL A 115 -9.86 -16.43 11.37
C VAL A 115 -10.57 -15.22 10.77
N ALA A 116 -11.90 -15.17 10.79
CA ALA A 116 -12.64 -14.00 10.32
C ALA A 116 -12.35 -12.73 11.15
N ALA A 117 -12.15 -12.86 12.46
CA ALA A 117 -11.77 -11.75 13.32
C ALA A 117 -10.33 -11.25 13.04
N LEU A 118 -9.43 -12.17 12.68
CA LEU A 118 -8.07 -11.85 12.23
C LEU A 118 -8.07 -11.12 10.89
N GLU A 119 -8.83 -11.63 9.91
CA GLU A 119 -8.97 -11.05 8.56
C GLU A 119 -9.73 -9.72 8.52
N THR A 120 -10.44 -9.37 9.60
CA THR A 120 -11.13 -8.07 9.73
C THR A 120 -10.38 -7.08 10.63
N GLY A 121 -9.22 -7.47 11.16
CA GLY A 121 -8.42 -6.63 12.07
C GLY A 121 -9.07 -6.38 13.44
N ARG A 122 -10.13 -7.13 13.78
CA ARG A 122 -10.86 -7.03 15.06
C ARG A 122 -10.16 -7.78 16.20
N SER A 123 -9.26 -8.70 15.88
CA SER A 123 -8.44 -9.46 16.83
C SER A 123 -6.95 -9.21 16.60
N SER A 124 -6.15 -9.32 17.66
CA SER A 124 -4.69 -9.21 17.58
C SER A 124 -4.11 -10.44 16.88
N ALA A 125 -3.70 -10.26 15.62
CA ALA A 125 -3.03 -11.32 14.87
C ALA A 125 -1.60 -11.59 15.33
N ARG A 126 -1.02 -10.74 16.19
CA ARG A 126 0.39 -10.83 16.61
C ARG A 126 0.79 -12.19 17.17
N ILE A 127 -0.10 -12.81 17.94
CA ILE A 127 0.15 -14.12 18.58
C ILE A 127 0.24 -15.24 17.52
N HIS A 128 -0.46 -15.09 16.39
CA HIS A 128 -0.53 -16.11 15.35
C HIS A 128 0.49 -15.89 14.21
N ILE A 129 1.23 -14.78 14.22
CA ILE A 129 2.20 -14.45 13.16
C ILE A 129 3.24 -15.56 12.94
N PRO A 130 3.90 -16.12 13.98
CA PRO A 130 4.93 -17.15 13.75
C PRO A 130 4.35 -18.38 13.04
N ARG A 131 3.15 -18.80 13.43
CA ARG A 131 2.47 -19.96 12.85
C ARG A 131 1.96 -19.69 11.43
N LEU A 132 1.56 -18.44 11.14
CA LEU A 132 1.22 -17.99 9.78
C LEU A 132 2.45 -17.95 8.87
N ALA A 133 3.59 -17.48 9.39
CA ALA A 133 4.87 -17.46 8.68
C ALA A 133 5.33 -18.88 8.31
N GLU A 134 5.27 -19.81 9.27
CA GLU A 134 5.54 -21.23 9.01
C GLU A 134 4.57 -21.82 7.99
N LEU A 135 3.26 -21.59 8.12
CA LEU A 135 2.25 -22.16 7.23
C LEU A 135 2.38 -21.66 5.78
N PHE A 136 2.69 -20.38 5.59
CA PHE A 136 2.82 -19.77 4.26
C PHE A 136 4.26 -19.78 3.74
N HIS A 137 5.22 -20.29 4.50
CA HIS A 137 6.66 -20.26 4.19
C HIS A 137 7.15 -18.84 3.84
N VAL A 138 6.71 -17.84 4.61
CA VAL A 138 7.12 -16.44 4.46
C VAL A 138 7.76 -15.90 5.73
N PRO A 139 8.72 -14.96 5.65
CA PRO A 139 9.33 -14.35 6.83
C PRO A 139 8.32 -13.63 7.74
N VAL A 140 8.55 -13.64 9.05
CA VAL A 140 7.70 -12.97 10.06
C VAL A 140 7.64 -11.46 9.82
N GLU A 141 8.74 -10.89 9.32
CA GLU A 141 8.92 -9.48 8.96
C GLU A 141 7.91 -9.02 7.90
N LEU A 142 7.44 -9.93 7.04
CA LEU A 142 6.43 -9.65 6.04
C LEU A 142 5.09 -9.28 6.68
N PHE A 143 4.76 -9.82 7.86
CA PHE A 143 3.55 -9.47 8.60
C PHE A 143 3.69 -8.22 9.45
N LEU A 144 4.92 -7.90 9.89
CA LEU A 144 5.22 -6.80 10.81
C LEU A 144 5.55 -5.48 10.11
N SER A 145 6.07 -5.52 8.88
CA SER A 145 6.24 -4.33 8.06
C SER A 145 4.87 -3.89 7.55
N GLY A 146 4.42 -2.67 7.87
CA GLY A 146 3.31 -2.05 7.11
C GLY A 146 3.74 -1.94 5.65
N MET A 147 2.83 -2.03 4.67
CA MET A 147 3.14 -2.24 3.25
C MET A 147 4.15 -1.23 2.66
N THR A 148 5.43 -1.39 2.95
CA THR A 148 6.43 -1.34 1.91
C THR A 148 6.19 -2.61 1.13
N GLU A 149 5.92 -2.45 -0.15
CA GLU A 149 6.38 -3.43 -1.11
C GLU A 149 7.84 -3.67 -0.77
N GLN A 150 8.11 -4.66 0.10
CA GLN A 150 9.36 -5.36 0.01
C GLN A 150 9.23 -6.11 -1.32
N THR A 151 9.41 -5.36 -2.43
CA THR A 151 10.49 -5.70 -3.36
C THR A 151 11.59 -6.14 -2.43
N PHE A 152 11.68 -7.44 -2.19
CA PHE A 152 12.88 -8.00 -1.63
C PHE A 152 13.95 -7.40 -2.54
N PRO A 153 14.87 -6.56 -2.05
CA PRO A 153 16.18 -6.65 -2.65
C PRO A 153 16.57 -8.08 -2.28
N MET A 154 16.25 -9.03 -3.16
CA MET A 154 17.23 -10.05 -3.44
C MET A 154 18.45 -9.18 -3.75
N ASP A 155 19.34 -9.01 -2.77
CA ASP A 155 20.64 -8.41 -3.02
C ASP A 155 21.28 -9.41 -3.97
N LEU A 156 20.99 -9.19 -5.26
CA LEU A 156 21.45 -10.04 -6.32
C LEU A 156 22.97 -9.97 -6.23
N SER A 157 23.61 -11.11 -6.09
CA SER A 157 25.06 -11.18 -6.18
C SER A 157 25.51 -10.63 -7.54
N MET A 158 26.78 -10.22 -7.66
CA MET A 158 27.29 -9.59 -8.89
C MET A 158 27.07 -10.49 -10.12
N ASP A 159 27.22 -11.81 -9.94
CA ASP A 159 26.96 -12.82 -10.96
C ASP A 159 25.48 -12.91 -11.34
N GLU A 160 24.56 -12.76 -10.38
CA GLU A 160 23.12 -12.74 -10.65
C GLU A 160 22.71 -11.48 -11.43
N HIS A 161 23.30 -10.33 -11.12
CA HIS A 161 23.12 -9.10 -11.90
C HIS A 161 23.60 -9.28 -13.35
N ASP A 162 24.80 -9.81 -13.52
CA ASP A 162 25.38 -10.05 -14.84
C ASP A 162 24.53 -11.04 -15.66
N LEU A 163 24.04 -12.10 -15.02
CA LEU A 163 23.16 -13.10 -15.64
C LEU A 163 21.86 -12.45 -16.15
N ILE A 164 21.24 -11.60 -15.35
CA ILE A 164 20.00 -10.90 -15.71
C ILE A 164 20.24 -9.94 -16.87
N ASP A 165 21.34 -9.20 -16.87
CA ASP A 165 21.67 -8.26 -17.94
C ASP A 165 21.95 -8.98 -19.26
N LEU A 166 22.66 -10.11 -19.21
CA LEU A 166 22.85 -10.98 -20.38
C LEU A 166 21.51 -11.53 -20.89
N TYR A 167 20.67 -12.03 -19.98
CA TYR A 167 19.35 -12.58 -20.31
C TYR A 167 18.41 -11.54 -20.95
N ARG A 168 18.45 -10.28 -20.48
CA ARG A 168 17.62 -9.19 -21.04
C ARG A 168 18.00 -8.86 -22.49
N ARG A 169 19.29 -8.96 -22.84
CA ARG A 169 19.82 -8.68 -24.19
C ARG A 169 19.58 -9.81 -25.19
N LEU A 170 19.23 -11.01 -24.73
CA LEU A 170 18.98 -12.16 -25.62
C LEU A 170 17.68 -11.99 -26.44
N PRO A 171 17.65 -12.43 -27.71
CA PRO A 171 16.42 -12.62 -28.47
C PRO A 171 15.46 -13.59 -27.79
N VAL A 172 14.15 -13.36 -27.93
CA VAL A 172 13.08 -14.16 -27.29
C VAL A 172 13.23 -15.67 -27.56
N ALA A 173 13.65 -16.05 -28.77
CA ALA A 173 13.87 -17.45 -29.13
C ALA A 173 14.95 -18.14 -28.27
N LEU A 174 16.00 -17.41 -27.88
CA LEU A 174 17.09 -17.95 -27.06
C LEU A 174 16.78 -17.92 -25.57
N LYS A 175 15.90 -17.01 -25.12
CA LYS A 175 15.43 -16.97 -23.72
C LYS A 175 14.75 -18.27 -23.30
N ILE A 176 13.93 -18.85 -24.18
CA ILE A 176 13.25 -20.13 -23.94
C ILE A 176 14.26 -21.28 -23.80
N SER A 177 15.31 -21.29 -24.63
CA SER A 177 16.38 -22.29 -24.56
C SER A 177 17.16 -22.19 -23.26
N VAL A 178 17.51 -20.98 -22.82
CA VAL A 178 18.18 -20.73 -21.54
C VAL A 178 17.30 -21.21 -20.37
N GLN A 179 16.01 -20.86 -20.38
CA GLN A 179 15.08 -21.30 -19.35
C GLN A 179 15.01 -22.84 -19.26
N LYS A 180 14.83 -23.53 -20.38
CA LYS A 180 14.78 -25.01 -20.42
C LYS A 180 16.09 -25.67 -19.99
N TYR A 181 17.22 -25.03 -20.27
CA TYR A 181 18.53 -25.51 -19.85
C TYR A 181 18.66 -25.43 -18.32
N VAL A 182 18.35 -24.26 -17.74
CA VAL A 182 18.38 -24.06 -16.29
C VAL A 182 17.42 -25.03 -15.59
N GLU A 183 16.17 -25.13 -16.04
CA GLU A 183 15.19 -26.09 -15.50
C GLU A 183 15.68 -27.54 -15.51
N ARG A 184 16.39 -27.95 -16.57
CA ARG A 184 16.95 -29.30 -16.66
C ARG A 184 18.09 -29.50 -15.67
N GLN A 185 18.98 -28.52 -15.53
CA GLN A 185 20.10 -28.60 -14.61
C GLN A 185 19.64 -28.59 -13.15
N THR A 186 18.65 -27.77 -12.80
CA THR A 186 18.07 -27.74 -11.46
C THR A 186 17.46 -29.09 -11.09
N ARG A 187 16.67 -29.68 -11.99
CA ARG A 187 16.08 -31.01 -11.77
C ARG A 187 17.13 -32.11 -11.59
N GLN A 188 18.20 -32.08 -12.39
CA GLN A 188 19.30 -33.04 -12.26
C GLN A 188 20.07 -32.90 -10.94
N ALA A 189 20.17 -31.68 -10.39
CA ALA A 189 20.79 -31.46 -9.10
C ALA A 189 19.89 -31.94 -7.95
N GLU A 190 18.58 -31.72 -8.04
CA GLU A 190 17.59 -32.20 -7.04
C GLU A 190 17.47 -33.73 -6.99
N GLU A 191 17.71 -34.42 -8.11
CA GLU A 191 17.69 -35.89 -8.18
C GLU A 191 19.01 -36.53 -7.70
N ALA A 192 20.07 -35.74 -7.48
CA ALA A 192 21.39 -36.21 -7.08
C ALA A 192 21.68 -36.04 -5.58
N ASP A 193 20.82 -35.32 -4.84
CA ASP A 193 20.79 -35.18 -3.38
C ASP A 193 19.79 -36.17 -2.73
#